data_AF-A0A8J7IPQ4-F1
#
_entry.id   AF-A0A8J7IPQ4-F1
#
_cell.length_a   1.000
_cell.length_b   1.000
_cell.length_c   1.000
_cell.angle_alpha   90.00
_cell.angle_beta   90.00
_cell.angle_gamma   90.00
#
_symmetry.space_group_name_H-M   'P 1'
#
loop_
_entity.id
_entity.type
_entity.pdbx_description
1 polymer ?
#
loop_
_entity_poly.entity_id
_entity_poly.type
_entity_poly.pdbx_seq_one_letter_code
_entity_poly.pdbx_strand_id
1 'polypeptide(L)'
;MFGIGMPELIIIMVIALIVIGPQKLPELAKSLGKGLAEFKRATDDFKQGIEAETRLQDEKERLAKVVEEPVAAQHQEAAAADPYKTEAAEPHKAEAAEPHKAEAAEKKA
;
A
#
# COMPACT_ATOMS: atom_id res chain seq x y z
N MET A 1 15.44 -37.19 7.69
CA MET A 1 16.62 -37.97 7.25
C MET A 1 17.63 -37.14 6.43
N PHE A 2 17.85 -35.86 6.74
CA PHE A 2 19.06 -35.16 6.33
C PHE A 2 19.35 -34.13 7.43
N GLY A 3 20.04 -34.59 8.48
CA GLY A 3 20.53 -33.75 9.56
C GLY A 3 21.80 -33.05 9.12
N ILE A 4 21.72 -32.23 8.07
CA ILE A 4 22.83 -31.34 7.70
C ILE A 4 22.79 -30.20 8.71
N GLY A 5 23.60 -30.34 9.74
CA GLY A 5 23.84 -29.27 10.69
C GLY A 5 24.82 -28.25 10.10
N MET A 6 25.02 -27.19 10.88
CA MET A 6 26.08 -26.23 10.59
C MET A 6 27.48 -26.88 10.45
N PRO A 7 27.86 -27.89 11.26
CA PRO A 7 29.17 -28.55 11.13
C PRO A 7 29.38 -29.23 9.78
N GLU A 8 28.38 -29.97 9.29
CA GLU A 8 28.45 -30.67 7.99
C GLU A 8 28.56 -29.67 6.84
N LEU A 9 27.83 -28.55 6.89
CA LEU A 9 27.91 -27.50 5.88
C LEU A 9 29.30 -26.86 5.83
N ILE A 10 29.92 -26.60 6.99
CA ILE A 10 31.28 -26.05 7.07
C ILE A 10 32.29 -27.00 6.43
N ILE A 11 32.20 -28.31 6.69
CA ILE A 11 33.11 -29.31 6.08
C ILE A 11 33.01 -29.27 4.55
N ILE A 12 31.79 -29.25 4.01
CA ILE A 12 31.56 -29.15 2.57
C ILE A 12 32.13 -27.83 2.03
N MET A 13 31.95 -26.72 2.76
CA MET A 13 32.48 -25.42 2.38
C MET A 13 34.01 -25.43 2.33
N VAL A 14 34.69 -26.06 3.29
CA VAL A 14 36.15 -26.19 3.29
C VAL A 14 36.63 -27.01 2.08
N ILE A 15 35.97 -28.12 1.76
CA ILE A 15 36.31 -28.92 0.58
C ILE A 15 36.13 -28.09 -0.70
N ALA A 16 35.01 -27.38 -0.83
CA ALA A 16 34.76 -26.50 -1.97
C ALA A 16 35.80 -25.37 -2.08
N LEU A 17 36.22 -24.79 -0.95
CA LEU A 17 37.29 -23.79 -0.88
C LEU A 17 38.64 -24.34 -1.32
N ILE A 18 38.95 -25.61 -1.06
CA ILE A 18 40.20 -26.24 -1.52
C ILE A 18 40.16 -26.42 -3.04
N VAL A 19 39.03 -26.86 -3.60
CA VAL A 19 38.86 -27.11 -5.04
C VAL A 19 38.86 -25.80 -5.84
N ILE A 20 38.11 -24.80 -5.39
CA ILE A 20 37.91 -23.53 -6.11
C ILE A 20 38.97 -22.49 -5.71
N GLY A 21 39.40 -22.50 -4.45
CA GLY A 21 40.26 -21.52 -3.82
C GLY A 21 39.47 -20.47 -3.01
N PRO A 22 39.91 -20.11 -1.78
CA PRO A 22 39.21 -19.13 -0.94
C PRO A 22 39.18 -17.71 -1.54
N GLN A 23 40.19 -17.36 -2.34
CA GLN A 23 40.24 -16.08 -3.03
C GLN A 23 39.29 -16.00 -4.24
N LYS A 24 38.89 -17.16 -4.80
CA LYS A 24 38.05 -17.23 -6.00
C LYS A 24 36.56 -17.16 -5.69
N LEU A 25 36.12 -17.63 -4.52
CA LEU A 25 34.73 -17.46 -4.08
C LEU A 25 34.26 -15.99 -4.07
N PRO A 26 34.96 -15.03 -3.44
CA PRO A 26 34.52 -13.63 -3.45
C PRO A 26 34.57 -13.02 -4.85
N GLU A 27 35.51 -13.45 -5.69
CA GLU A 27 35.61 -13.01 -7.09
C GLU A 27 34.41 -13.48 -7.94
N LEU A 28 34.04 -14.76 -7.81
CA LEU A 28 32.85 -15.34 -8.43
C LEU A 28 31.56 -14.70 -7.91
N ALA A 29 31.44 -14.53 -6.59
CA ALA A 29 30.29 -13.90 -5.96
C ALA A 29 30.12 -12.45 -6.42
N LYS A 30 31.20 -11.67 -6.55
CA LYS A 30 31.15 -10.30 -7.10
C LYS A 30 30.68 -10.29 -8.55
N SER A 31 31.18 -11.21 -9.38
CA SER A 31 30.81 -11.28 -10.80
C SER A 31 29.35 -11.70 -11.00
N LEU A 32 28.93 -12.77 -10.31
CA LEU A 32 27.54 -13.23 -10.30
C LEU A 32 26.61 -12.17 -9.70
N GLY A 33 27.02 -11.53 -8.61
CA GLY A 33 26.24 -10.49 -7.94
C GLY A 33 26.01 -9.27 -8.83
N LYS A 34 27.03 -8.84 -9.58
CA LYS A 34 26.86 -7.79 -10.60
C LYS A 34 25.89 -8.22 -11.70
N GLY A 35 26.06 -9.43 -12.25
CA GLY A 35 25.15 -9.95 -13.28
C GLY A 35 23.70 -10.03 -12.80
N LEU A 36 23.48 -10.50 -11.57
CA LEU A 36 22.15 -10.60 -10.97
C LEU A 36 21.56 -9.22 -10.64
N ALA A 37 22.37 -8.25 -10.23
CA ALA A 37 21.93 -6.87 -10.01
C ALA A 37 21.49 -6.19 -11.31
N GLU A 38 22.25 -6.35 -12.39
CA GLU A 38 21.87 -5.84 -13.71
C GLU A 38 20.64 -6.56 -14.26
N PHE A 39 20.54 -7.88 -14.08
CA PHE A 39 19.35 -8.64 -14.45
C PHE A 39 18.10 -8.15 -13.67
N LYS A 40 18.24 -7.89 -12.37
CA LYS A 40 17.16 -7.35 -11.55
C LYS A 40 16.73 -5.96 -12.04
N ARG A 41 17.68 -5.07 -12.33
CA ARG A 41 17.38 -3.74 -12.90
C ARG A 41 16.62 -3.85 -14.21
N ALA A 42 17.12 -4.64 -15.15
CA ALA A 42 16.45 -4.85 -16.43
C ALA A 42 15.02 -5.42 -16.28
N THR A 43 14.83 -6.34 -15.32
CA THR A 43 13.51 -6.89 -14.99
C THR A 43 12.59 -5.83 -14.37
N ASP A 44 13.11 -5.00 -13.46
CA ASP A 44 12.37 -3.93 -12.80
C ASP A 44 11.95 -2.84 -13.82
N ASP A 45 12.82 -2.49 -14.78
CA ASP A 45 12.53 -1.54 -15.85
C ASP A 45 11.47 -2.09 -16.82
N PHE A 46 11.58 -3.37 -17.19
CA PHE A 46 10.58 -4.04 -18.04
C PHE A 46 9.20 -4.06 -17.36
N LYS A 47 9.15 -4.35 -16.06
CA LYS A 47 7.91 -4.34 -15.28
C LYS A 47 7.27 -2.96 -15.25
N GLN A 48 8.07 -1.91 -15.04
CA GLN A 48 7.59 -0.51 -15.07
C GLN A 48 7.08 -0.12 -16.45
N GLY A 49 7.74 -0.55 -17.53
CA GLY A 49 7.29 -0.30 -18.90
C GLY A 49 5.90 -0.87 -19.17
N ILE A 50 5.67 -2.14 -18.79
CA ILE A 50 4.36 -2.80 -18.95
C ILE A 50 3.28 -2.11 -18.11
N GLU A 51 3.60 -1.74 -16.86
CA GLU A 51 2.64 -1.05 -15.98
C GLU A 51 2.27 0.33 -16.52
N ALA A 52 3.24 1.07 -17.05
CA ALA A 52 3.00 2.36 -17.69
C ALA A 52 2.13 2.24 -18.95
N GLU A 53 2.40 1.27 -19.82
CA GLU A 53 1.58 1.01 -21.01
C GLU A 53 0.14 0.66 -20.65
N THR A 54 -0.05 -0.23 -19.66
CA THR A 54 -1.37 -0.65 -19.18
C THR A 54 -2.15 0.56 -18.65
N ARG A 55 -1.52 1.38 -17.82
CA ARG A 55 -2.15 2.58 -17.26
C ARG A 55 -2.55 3.60 -18.33
N LEU A 56 -1.71 3.83 -19.34
CA LEU A 56 -2.02 4.73 -20.45
C LEU A 56 -3.19 4.21 -21.30
N GLN A 57 -3.33 2.89 -21.42
CA GLN A 57 -4.43 2.26 -22.15
C GLN A 57 -5.75 2.44 -21.41
N ASP A 58 -5.75 2.26 -20.08
CA ASP A 58 -6.91 2.51 -19.21
C ASP A 58 -7.35 3.99 -19.24
N GLU A 59 -6.40 4.93 -19.23
CA GLU A 59 -6.69 6.36 -19.32
C GLU A 59 -7.28 6.74 -20.69
N LYS A 60 -6.75 6.19 -21.79
CA LYS A 60 -7.32 6.38 -23.14
C LYS A 60 -8.73 5.82 -23.24
N GLU A 61 -8.99 4.63 -22.69
CA GLU A 61 -10.31 4.02 -22.71
C GLU A 61 -11.33 4.84 -21.90
N ARG A 62 -10.92 5.38 -20.75
CA ARG A 62 -11.74 6.29 -19.94
C ARG A 62 -12.07 7.58 -20.67
N LEU A 63 -11.08 8.20 -21.33
CA LEU A 63 -11.28 9.41 -22.12
C LEU A 63 -12.21 9.17 -23.32
N ALA A 64 -12.08 8.02 -24.00
CA ALA A 64 -12.96 7.65 -25.10
C ALA A 64 -14.43 7.50 -24.65
N LYS A 65 -14.67 6.89 -23.48
CA LYS A 65 -16.03 6.76 -22.90
C LYS A 65 -16.65 8.11 -22.50
N VAL A 66 -15.85 9.07 -22.04
CA VAL A 66 -16.32 10.42 -21.66
C VAL A 66 -16.69 11.27 -22.89
N VAL A 67 -16.03 11.06 -24.04
CA VAL A 67 -16.30 11.80 -25.28
C VAL A 67 -17.57 11.30 -25.98
N GLU A 68 -17.99 10.06 -25.78
CA GLU A 68 -19.25 9.54 -26.34
C GLU A 68 -20.51 9.91 -25.51
N GLU A 69 -20.38 10.27 -24.23
CA GLU A 69 -21.52 10.68 -23.38
C GLU A 69 -21.53 12.20 -23.07
N PRO A 70 -21.90 13.06 -24.03
CA PRO A 70 -22.57 14.29 -23.59
C PRO A 70 -23.70 14.74 -24.54
N VAL A 71 -24.83 14.02 -24.61
CA VAL A 71 -26.11 14.64 -25.03
C VAL A 71 -27.33 13.94 -24.39
N ALA A 72 -27.49 13.94 -23.06
CA ALA A 72 -28.78 13.50 -22.48
C ALA A 72 -29.15 14.02 -21.08
N ALA A 73 -28.32 14.79 -20.38
CA ALA A 73 -28.58 15.08 -18.95
C ALA A 73 -28.49 16.56 -18.57
N GLN A 74 -29.01 17.45 -19.40
CA GLN A 74 -29.36 18.81 -18.98
C GLN A 74 -30.77 19.14 -19.46
N HIS A 75 -31.79 18.80 -18.68
CA HIS A 75 -33.05 19.53 -18.49
C HIS A 75 -33.87 18.87 -17.37
N GLN A 76 -34.43 19.69 -16.48
CA GLN A 76 -35.14 19.40 -15.22
C GLN A 76 -34.19 19.04 -14.07
N GLU A 77 -33.96 19.89 -13.07
CA GLU A 77 -35.00 20.43 -12.19
C GLU A 77 -34.52 21.77 -11.58
N ALA A 78 -35.08 22.88 -12.07
CA ALA A 78 -35.01 24.19 -11.45
C ALA A 78 -36.30 24.94 -11.78
N ALA A 79 -37.35 24.76 -10.95
CA ALA A 79 -38.42 25.74 -10.68
C ALA A 79 -39.64 25.08 -10.00
N ALA A 80 -39.79 25.25 -8.69
CA ALA A 80 -41.03 25.51 -7.94
C ALA A 80 -40.72 25.43 -6.43
N ALA A 81 -40.27 26.52 -5.80
CA ALA A 81 -41.12 27.46 -5.04
C ALA A 81 -41.54 26.95 -3.63
N ASP A 82 -40.65 27.25 -2.67
CA ASP A 82 -40.76 27.74 -1.27
C ASP A 82 -42.13 28.34 -0.80
N PRO A 83 -42.30 28.87 0.44
CA PRO A 83 -42.23 28.34 1.81
C PRO A 83 -43.52 28.65 2.62
N TYR A 84 -44.09 27.74 3.42
CA TYR A 84 -44.90 28.14 4.60
C TYR A 84 -45.27 26.90 5.44
N LYS A 85 -44.90 26.89 6.73
CA LYS A 85 -45.85 27.06 7.85
C LYS A 85 -45.44 26.35 9.16
N THR A 86 -45.07 27.18 10.15
CA THR A 86 -45.41 27.10 11.60
C THR A 86 -44.66 26.04 12.43
N GLU A 87 -43.64 26.37 13.23
CA GLU A 87 -43.55 27.28 14.40
C GLU A 87 -44.47 26.91 15.59
N ALA A 88 -43.84 26.79 16.76
CA ALA A 88 -44.38 26.89 18.13
C ALA A 88 -45.10 25.67 18.76
N ALA A 89 -44.33 24.93 19.57
CA ALA A 89 -44.74 24.53 20.92
C ALA A 89 -43.48 24.29 21.80
N GLU A 90 -42.91 25.37 22.32
CA GLU A 90 -42.02 25.43 23.49
C GLU A 90 -42.88 25.60 24.79
N PRO A 91 -42.35 25.66 26.04
CA PRO A 91 -41.17 25.02 26.68
C PRO A 91 -41.42 24.55 28.16
N HIS A 92 -40.35 23.99 28.77
CA HIS A 92 -40.01 23.92 30.21
C HIS A 92 -40.87 23.11 31.20
N LYS A 93 -40.19 22.26 32.01
CA LYS A 93 -39.90 22.54 33.45
C LYS A 93 -39.05 21.45 34.14
N ALA A 94 -37.97 21.89 34.83
CA ALA A 94 -37.39 21.38 36.09
C ALA A 94 -36.77 19.96 36.14
N GLU A 95 -35.72 19.61 36.90
CA GLU A 95 -34.89 20.27 37.91
C GLU A 95 -33.81 19.28 38.40
N ALA A 96 -32.63 19.82 38.76
CA ALA A 96 -31.61 19.34 39.70
C ALA A 96 -30.94 17.94 39.52
N ALA A 97 -29.62 17.96 39.26
CA ALA A 97 -28.55 17.59 40.23
C ALA A 97 -27.27 17.09 39.53
N GLU A 98 -26.23 17.94 39.47
CA GLU A 98 -24.81 17.52 39.46
C GLU A 98 -24.39 17.06 40.88
N PRO A 99 -23.13 16.63 41.15
CA PRO A 99 -22.28 15.63 40.49
C PRO A 99 -21.71 14.62 41.54
N HIS A 100 -21.24 13.43 41.14
CA HIS A 100 -20.44 12.56 42.05
C HIS A 100 -19.30 11.81 41.35
N LYS A 101 -18.12 12.45 41.37
CA LYS A 101 -16.81 11.99 41.92
C LYS A 101 -16.41 10.51 41.77
N ALA A 102 -15.32 10.29 41.02
CA ALA A 102 -14.15 9.44 41.36
C ALA A 102 -13.07 9.68 40.27
N GLU A 103 -12.03 10.51 40.47
CA GLU A 103 -10.83 10.29 41.30
C GLU A 103 -10.01 9.10 40.78
N ALA A 104 -9.08 9.34 39.86
CA ALA A 104 -7.65 9.62 40.07
C ALA A 104 -6.80 8.34 40.18
N ALA A 105 -5.95 8.11 39.18
CA ALA A 105 -4.82 7.19 39.26
C ALA A 105 -3.53 8.01 39.05
N GLU A 106 -2.95 8.43 40.17
CA GLU A 106 -1.63 9.03 40.28
C GLU A 106 -0.58 7.93 40.50
N LYS A 107 0.38 7.85 39.57
CA LYS A 107 1.84 7.89 39.79
C LYS A 107 2.42 7.16 41.04
N LYS A 108 3.22 6.10 40.82
CA LYS A 108 4.57 5.91 41.43
C LYS A 108 5.19 4.55 41.06
N ALA A 109 6.34 4.57 40.39
CA ALA A 109 7.59 3.88 40.77
C ALA A 109 8.68 4.30 39.79
#